data_AF-A0A1F2R488-F1
#
_entry.id   AF-A0A1F2R488-F1
#
_cell.length_a   1.000
_cell.length_b   1.000
_cell.length_c   1.000
_cell.angle_alpha   90.00
_cell.angle_beta   90.00
_cell.angle_gamma   90.00
#
_symmetry.space_group_name_H-M   'P 1'
#
loop_
_entity.id
_entity.type
_entity.pdbx_description
1 polymer ?
#
loop_
_entity_poly.entity_id
_entity_poly.type
_entity_poly.pdbx_seq_one_letter_code
_entity_poly.pdbx_strand_id
1 'polypeptide(L)'
;MRPRSLVEFLKDARVPYTTFRHRAAFTAEEEADVSHVPGRSWAKVVFNAGTHTDAIRMHWGDLADVVRPVVGVFARPPARL
;
A
#
# COMPACT_ATOMS: atom_id res chain seq x y z
N MET A 1 19.56 -9.34 -10.31
CA MET A 1 20.05 -7.97 -9.98
C MET A 1 19.21 -7.46 -8.81
N ARG A 2 19.78 -6.76 -7.82
CA ARG A 2 18.96 -6.14 -6.77
C ARG A 2 18.30 -4.88 -7.36
N PRO A 3 16.97 -4.72 -7.28
CA PRO A 3 16.29 -3.54 -7.81
C PRO A 3 16.73 -2.29 -7.03
N ARG A 4 16.91 -1.16 -7.72
CA ARG A 4 17.37 0.10 -7.14
C ARG A 4 16.24 0.93 -6.55
N SER A 5 14.99 0.58 -6.85
CA SER A 5 13.79 1.21 -6.32
C SER A 5 12.64 0.22 -6.20
N LEU A 6 11.66 0.56 -5.35
CA LEU A 6 10.40 -0.18 -5.24
C LEU A 6 9.65 -0.23 -6.58
N VAL A 7 9.69 0.85 -7.37
CA VAL A 7 9.05 0.89 -8.69
C VAL A 7 9.69 -0.11 -9.65
N GLU A 8 11.01 -0.19 -9.69
CA GLU A 8 11.73 -1.16 -10.53
C GLU A 8 11.39 -2.60 -10.12
N PHE A 9 11.37 -2.88 -8.81
CA PHE A 9 10.96 -4.18 -8.28
C PHE A 9 9.54 -4.59 -8.71
N LEU A 10 8.56 -3.70 -8.57
CA LEU A 10 7.16 -4.00 -8.91
C LEU A 10 6.95 -4.18 -10.42
N LYS A 11 7.67 -3.40 -11.23
CA LYS A 11 7.67 -3.56 -12.70
C LYS A 11 8.22 -4.93 -13.10
N ASP A 12 9.36 -5.32 -12.53
CA ASP A 12 9.97 -6.62 -12.81
C ASP A 12 9.08 -7.78 -12.35
N ALA A 13 8.38 -7.61 -11.23
CA ALA A 13 7.41 -8.58 -10.71
C ALA A 13 6.09 -8.62 -11.49
N ARG A 14 5.86 -7.67 -12.42
CA ARG A 14 4.63 -7.55 -13.24
C ARG A 14 3.34 -7.47 -12.41
N VAL A 15 3.41 -6.87 -11.23
CA VAL A 15 2.26 -6.67 -10.35
C VAL A 15 1.43 -5.47 -10.81
N PRO A 16 0.10 -5.55 -10.87
CA PRO A 16 -0.75 -4.39 -11.11
C PRO A 16 -0.60 -3.35 -9.99
N TYR A 17 -0.22 -2.13 -10.35
CA TYR A 17 -0.21 -1.00 -9.43
C TYR A 17 -0.58 0.30 -10.16
N THR A 18 -1.02 1.30 -9.40
CA THR A 18 -1.30 2.65 -9.89
C THR A 18 -0.48 3.66 -9.08
N THR A 19 0.14 4.62 -9.75
CA THR A 19 0.78 5.78 -9.11
C THR A 19 -0.16 6.97 -9.14
N PHE A 20 -0.23 7.71 -8.05
CA PHE A 20 -0.96 8.97 -8.01
C PHE A 20 -0.18 10.01 -7.20
N ARG A 21 -0.44 11.28 -7.49
CA ARG A 21 0.18 12.40 -6.78
C ARG A 21 -0.80 12.97 -5.79
N HIS A 22 -0.35 13.21 -4.56
CA HIS A 22 -1.13 13.84 -3.51
C HIS A 22 -0.36 15.05 -2.95
N ARG A 23 -1.11 16.00 -2.37
CA ARG A 23 -0.50 17.03 -1.51
C ARG A 23 0.11 16.30 -0.31
N ALA A 24 1.28 16.73 0.15
CA ALA A 24 1.89 16.16 1.34
C ALA A 24 0.87 16.13 2.49
N ALA A 25 0.40 14.93 2.82
CA ALA A 25 -0.47 14.66 3.94
C ALA A 25 0.41 14.01 5.01
N PHE A 26 0.38 14.57 6.21
CA PHE A 26 1.23 14.10 7.31
C PHE A 26 0.49 13.09 8.20
N THR A 27 -0.78 12.79 7.89
CA THR A 27 -1.61 11.83 8.62
C THR A 27 -2.23 10.78 7.70
N ALA A 28 -2.41 9.57 8.23
CA ALA A 28 -2.97 8.43 7.48
C ALA A 28 -4.45 8.66 7.06
N GLU A 29 -5.19 9.46 7.82
CA GLU A 29 -6.59 9.78 7.55
C GLU A 29 -6.74 10.77 6.38
N GLU A 30 -5.95 11.84 6.38
CA GLU A 30 -5.88 12.78 5.26
C GLU A 30 -5.44 12.07 3.96
N GLU A 31 -4.47 11.15 4.05
CA GLU A 31 -4.01 10.39 2.89
C GLU A 31 -5.10 9.49 2.30
N ALA A 32 -5.93 8.90 3.16
CA ALA A 32 -7.06 8.07 2.76
C ALA A 32 -8.16 8.89 2.07
N ASP A 33 -8.45 10.08 2.61
CA ASP A 33 -9.45 11.02 2.10
C ASP A 33 -9.03 11.61 0.75
N VAL A 34 -7.79 12.14 0.66
CA VAL A 34 -7.22 12.70 -0.59
C VAL A 34 -7.18 11.64 -1.69
N SER A 35 -6.94 10.38 -1.33
CA SER A 35 -6.91 9.27 -2.27
C SER A 35 -8.28 8.86 -2.85
N HIS A 36 -9.40 9.41 -2.35
CA HIS A 36 -10.76 9.10 -2.79
C HIS A 36 -11.03 7.59 -2.95
N VAL A 37 -10.76 6.81 -1.90
CA VAL A 37 -10.88 5.34 -1.94
C VAL A 37 -12.28 4.91 -1.48
N PRO A 38 -13.12 4.29 -2.34
CA PRO A 38 -14.40 3.74 -1.92
C PRO A 38 -14.18 2.58 -0.94
N GLY A 39 -14.86 2.60 0.21
CA GLY A 39 -14.68 1.65 1.33
C GLY A 39 -15.07 0.18 1.08
N ARG A 40 -15.21 -0.27 -0.18
CA ARG A 40 -15.58 -1.65 -0.53
C ARG A 40 -14.49 -2.48 -1.22
N SER A 41 -13.29 -1.92 -1.38
CA SER A 41 -12.13 -2.70 -1.82
C SER A 41 -11.11 -2.83 -0.70
N TRP A 42 -11.17 -4.00 -0.04
CA TRP A 42 -10.11 -4.71 0.66
C TRP A 42 -8.69 -4.11 0.60
N ALA A 43 -8.11 -3.88 1.79
CA ALA A 43 -6.71 -3.56 2.12
C ALA A 43 -5.87 -2.98 0.96
N LYS A 44 -6.00 -1.67 0.75
CA LYS A 44 -5.11 -0.89 -0.13
C LYS A 44 -3.81 -0.61 0.60
N VAL A 45 -2.67 -0.96 -0.01
CA VAL A 45 -1.35 -0.56 0.51
C VAL A 45 -0.88 0.68 -0.23
N VAL A 46 -0.44 1.69 0.54
CA VAL A 46 0.15 2.92 0.02
C VAL A 46 1.60 3.01 0.46
N PHE A 47 2.51 3.13 -0.50
CA PHE A 47 3.94 3.37 -0.24
C PHE A 47 4.37 4.70 -0.85
N ASN A 48 5.31 5.38 -0.19
CA ASN A 48 6.01 6.52 -0.77
C ASN A 48 6.82 6.06 -2.00
N ALA A 49 6.61 6.70 -3.15
CA ALA A 49 7.19 6.34 -4.44
C ALA A 49 8.49 7.10 -4.77
N GLY A 50 9.18 7.62 -3.76
CA GLY A 50 10.46 8.32 -3.91
C GLY A 50 10.39 9.85 -3.75
N THR A 51 9.21 10.44 -3.86
CA THR A 51 8.93 11.82 -3.44
C THR A 51 7.74 11.75 -2.49
N HIS A 52 7.73 12.48 -1.37
CA HIS A 52 6.62 12.46 -0.39
C HIS A 52 5.23 12.79 -1.03
N THR A 53 5.20 13.22 -2.29
CA THR A 53 3.98 13.52 -3.02
C THR A 53 3.52 12.39 -3.94
N ASP A 54 4.38 11.40 -4.22
CA ASP A 54 4.05 10.30 -5.11
C ASP A 54 3.75 9.04 -4.30
N ALA A 55 2.58 8.47 -4.52
CA ALA A 55 2.09 7.30 -3.81
C ALA A 55 1.83 6.14 -4.77
N ILE A 56 2.25 4.93 -4.38
CA ILE A 56 1.90 3.69 -5.09
C ILE A 56 0.70 3.07 -4.40
N ARG A 57 -0.34 2.77 -5.17
CA ARG A 57 -1.50 1.98 -4.76
C ARG A 57 -1.46 0.61 -5.45
N MET A 58 -1.66 -0.45 -4.69
CA MET A 58 -1.97 -1.78 -5.24
C MET A 58 -2.87 -2.56 -4.30
N HIS A 59 -3.32 -3.71 -4.78
CA HIS A 59 -4.11 -4.65 -4.02
C HIS A 59 -3.22 -5.49 -3.06
N TRP A 60 -3.67 -5.77 -1.83
CA TRP A 60 -2.86 -6.48 -0.82
C TRP A 60 -2.42 -7.87 -1.25
N GLY A 61 -3.30 -8.65 -1.88
CA GLY A 61 -2.99 -10.00 -2.36
C GLY A 61 -1.81 -10.00 -3.34
N ASP A 62 -1.83 -9.08 -4.30
CA ASP A 62 -0.79 -8.97 -5.32
C ASP A 62 0.56 -8.59 -4.70
N LEU A 63 0.55 -7.73 -3.67
CA LEU A 63 1.74 -7.44 -2.88
C LEU A 63 2.21 -8.70 -2.12
N ALA A 64 1.29 -9.36 -1.42
CA ALA A 64 1.60 -10.51 -0.56
C ALA A 64 2.20 -11.67 -1.35
N ASP A 65 1.74 -11.90 -2.58
CA ASP A 65 2.25 -12.93 -3.48
C ASP A 65 3.73 -12.70 -3.83
N VAL A 66 4.11 -11.44 -4.02
CA VAL A 66 5.46 -11.08 -4.49
C VAL A 66 6.45 -10.91 -3.34
N VAL A 67 6.03 -10.29 -2.23
CA VAL A 67 6.95 -10.01 -1.11
C VAL A 67 6.96 -11.11 -0.05
N ARG A 68 5.96 -12.01 -0.06
CA ARG A 68 5.77 -13.10 0.91
C ARG A 68 5.99 -12.61 2.35
N PRO A 69 5.18 -11.66 2.84
CA PRO A 69 5.42 -10.98 4.10
C PRO A 69 5.17 -11.92 5.28
N VAL A 70 5.84 -11.65 6.40
CA VAL A 70 5.45 -12.23 7.70
C VAL A 70 4.22 -11.46 8.20
N VAL A 71 3.10 -12.16 8.37
CA VAL A 71 1.84 -11.57 8.81
C VAL A 71 1.60 -11.89 10.29
N GLY A 72 1.47 -10.85 11.12
CA GLY A 72 1.15 -10.97 12.55
C GLY A 72 -0.30 -10.57 12.86
N VAL A 73 -0.85 -11.12 13.94
CA VAL A 73 -2.16 -10.71 14.47
C VAL A 73 -1.94 -9.57 15.47
N PHE A 74 -2.40 -8.36 15.11
CA PHE A 74 -2.20 -7.17 15.95
C PHE A 74 -3.40 -6.85 16.87
N ALA A 75 -4.54 -7.51 16.67
CA ALA A 75 -5.71 -7.35 17.50
C ALA A 75 -6.47 -8.66 17.63
N ARG A 76 -6.83 -9.03 18.87
CA ARG A 76 -7.81 -10.07 19.16
C ARG A 76 -9.08 -9.35 19.59
N PRO A 77 -10.26 -9.67 19.02
CA PRO A 77 -11.51 -9.08 19.49
C PRO A 77 -11.69 -9.36 20.99
N PRO A 78 -12.21 -8.40 21.77
CA PRO A 78 -12.42 -8.59 23.20
C PRO A 78 -13.30 -9.84 23.42
N ALA A 79 -12.93 -10.66 24.39
CA ALA A 79 -13.74 -11.83 24.76
C ALA A 79 -15.13 -11.34 25.16
N ARG A 80 -16.18 -11.87 24.52
CA ARG A 80 -17.56 -11.59 24.95
C ARG A 80 -17.73 -12.17 26.36
N LEU A 81 -18.15 -11.32 27.30
CA LEU A 81 -18.69 -11.73 28.59
C LEU A 81 -20.05 -12.38 28.39
#